data_AF-A0A7S3XAP0-F1
#
_entry.id   AF-A0A7S3XAP0-F1
#
_cell.length_a   1.000
_cell.length_b   1.000
_cell.length_c   1.000
_cell.angle_alpha   90.00
_cell.angle_beta   90.00
_cell.angle_gamma   90.00
#
_symmetry.space_group_name_H-M   'P 1'
#
loop_
_entity.id
_entity.type
_entity.pdbx_description
1 polymer ?
#
loop_
_entity_poly.entity_id
_entity_poly.type
_entity_poly.pdbx_seq_one_letter_code
_entity_poly.pdbx_strand_id
1 'polypeptide(L)'
;MAMKTTFAPQWRPCARLVRRVPKCRSTKVVPKASMRTPDTASRVLGALPYLLPLLDGLRYSRYFLRAAPAAAALLQPILPLAQLYFSIPFAGLVAFFGIYLGIVNNASLPRFVRLHAMQAVLVDILLM
;
A
#
# COMPACT_ATOMS: atom_id res chain seq x y z
N MET A 1 -34.66 10.55 -61.16
CA MET A 1 -33.69 9.68 -60.45
C MET A 1 -32.77 10.58 -59.63
N ALA A 2 -33.11 10.83 -58.36
CA ALA A 2 -32.24 11.52 -57.39
C ALA A 2 -32.79 11.28 -55.98
N MET A 3 -32.38 10.18 -55.34
CA MET A 3 -32.60 9.94 -53.92
C MET A 3 -31.65 10.86 -53.12
N LYS A 4 -32.19 11.90 -52.48
CA LYS A 4 -31.46 12.64 -51.45
C LYS A 4 -31.69 11.95 -50.11
N THR A 5 -30.70 11.17 -49.69
CA THR A 5 -30.54 10.68 -48.33
C THR A 5 -30.31 11.87 -47.40
N THR A 6 -31.26 12.17 -46.51
CA THR A 6 -31.01 13.06 -45.36
C THR A 6 -31.16 12.22 -44.10
N PHE A 7 -30.06 11.59 -43.70
CA PHE A 7 -29.93 10.92 -42.41
C PHE A 7 -29.51 11.98 -41.39
N ALA A 8 -30.48 12.55 -40.67
CA ALA A 8 -30.22 13.44 -39.55
C ALA A 8 -29.98 12.59 -38.28
N PRO A 9 -28.79 12.60 -37.66
CA PRO A 9 -28.61 11.95 -36.37
C PRO A 9 -29.27 12.79 -35.26
N GLN A 10 -30.22 12.13 -34.62
CA GLN A 10 -30.92 12.44 -33.39
C GLN A 10 -30.01 12.83 -32.20
N TRP A 11 -29.50 14.05 -32.17
CA TRP A 11 -28.95 14.61 -30.94
C TRP A 11 -30.04 15.37 -30.20
N ARG A 12 -30.84 14.65 -29.42
CA ARG A 12 -31.61 15.27 -28.33
C ARG A 12 -30.58 15.89 -27.38
N PRO A 13 -30.59 17.20 -27.11
CA PRO A 13 -29.76 17.74 -26.05
C PRO A 13 -30.17 17.03 -24.77
N CYS A 14 -29.25 16.26 -24.18
CA CYS A 14 -29.46 15.65 -22.87
C CYS A 14 -29.82 16.78 -21.93
N ALA A 15 -31.11 16.85 -21.62
CA ALA A 15 -31.68 17.78 -20.67
C ALA A 15 -30.84 17.70 -19.41
N ARG A 16 -30.15 18.81 -19.13
CA ARG A 16 -29.81 19.37 -17.83
C ARG A 16 -30.37 18.54 -16.67
N LEU A 17 -29.70 17.43 -16.35
CA LEU A 17 -29.88 16.75 -15.08
C LEU A 17 -28.91 17.43 -14.13
N VAL A 18 -29.34 18.56 -13.57
CA VAL A 18 -28.73 19.11 -12.36
C VAL A 18 -28.93 18.03 -11.30
N ARG A 19 -27.97 17.10 -11.20
CA ARG A 19 -27.88 16.20 -10.04
C ARG A 19 -27.73 17.12 -8.85
N ARG A 20 -28.79 17.20 -8.04
CA ARG A 20 -28.72 17.83 -6.73
C ARG A 20 -27.59 17.14 -5.98
N VAL A 21 -26.47 17.84 -5.82
CA VAL A 21 -25.36 17.37 -5.00
C VAL A 21 -25.95 17.19 -3.58
N PRO A 22 -25.90 15.99 -2.98
CA PRO A 22 -26.32 15.83 -1.61
C PRO A 22 -25.48 16.78 -0.76
N LYS A 23 -26.15 17.60 0.05
CA LYS A 23 -25.57 18.62 0.93
C LYS A 23 -24.34 18.04 1.63
N CYS A 24 -23.13 18.51 1.26
CA CYS A 24 -21.90 18.14 1.96
C CYS A 24 -22.11 18.49 3.43
N ARG A 25 -22.30 17.47 4.26
CA ARG A 25 -22.34 17.64 5.71
C ARG A 25 -21.02 18.30 6.08
N SER A 26 -21.09 19.55 6.52
CA SER A 26 -19.96 20.32 7.04
C SER A 26 -19.26 19.45 8.07
N THR A 27 -18.16 18.84 7.66
CA THR A 27 -17.21 18.24 8.57
C THR A 27 -16.69 19.39 9.40
N LYS A 28 -16.87 19.30 10.72
CA LYS A 28 -16.18 20.20 11.64
C LYS A 28 -14.70 20.17 11.24
N VAL A 29 -14.16 21.34 10.94
CA VAL A 29 -12.73 21.51 10.67
C VAL A 29 -12.00 20.98 11.90
N VAL A 30 -11.40 19.80 11.76
CA VAL A 30 -10.56 19.19 12.79
C VAL A 30 -9.41 20.18 13.04
N PRO A 31 -9.12 20.54 14.31
CA PRO A 31 -8.16 21.58 14.60
C PRO A 31 -6.79 21.23 14.03
N LYS A 32 -6.13 22.28 13.52
CA LYS A 32 -4.74 22.36 13.05
C LYS A 32 -3.90 21.12 13.39
N ALA A 33 -3.40 20.47 12.34
CA ALA A 33 -2.22 19.64 12.44
C ALA A 33 -1.06 20.50 12.99
N SER A 34 -0.92 20.50 14.31
CA SER A 34 0.34 20.81 14.96
C SER A 34 1.34 19.84 14.35
N MET A 35 2.31 20.36 13.61
CA MET A 35 3.43 19.60 13.06
C MET A 35 4.30 19.14 14.23
N ARG A 36 3.79 18.23 15.05
CA ARG A 36 4.58 17.45 16.00
C ARG A 36 5.33 16.43 15.16
N THR A 37 6.64 16.41 15.30
CA THR A 37 7.46 15.31 14.79
C THR A 37 6.87 13.99 15.28
N PRO A 38 6.70 12.99 14.41
CA PRO A 38 6.20 11.69 14.84
C PRO A 38 7.13 11.15 15.93
N ASP A 39 6.52 10.63 16.99
CA ASP A 39 7.20 9.99 18.10
C ASP A 39 8.13 8.89 17.58
N THR A 40 9.27 8.68 18.24
CA THR A 40 10.26 7.70 17.78
C THR A 40 9.66 6.29 17.68
N ALA A 41 8.78 5.92 18.63
CA ALA A 41 8.05 4.66 18.58
C ALA A 41 7.20 4.55 17.30
N SER A 42 6.48 5.61 16.91
CA SER A 42 5.67 5.61 15.69
C SER A 42 6.50 5.51 14.41
N ARG A 43 7.77 5.94 14.42
CA ARG A 43 8.68 5.77 13.28
C ARG A 43 9.14 4.31 13.15
N VAL A 44 9.50 3.69 14.27
CA VAL A 44 9.90 2.28 14.30
C VAL A 44 8.72 1.39 13.91
N LEU A 45 7.53 1.65 14.44
CA LEU A 45 6.30 0.96 14.05
C LEU A 45 5.95 1.13 12.57
N GLY A 46 6.26 2.27 11.97
CA GLY A 46 6.07 2.49 10.53
C GLY A 46 7.11 1.77 9.66
N ALA A 47 8.32 1.54 10.18
CA ALA A 47 9.39 0.81 9.47
C ALA A 47 9.23 -0.71 9.55
N LEU A 48 8.67 -1.22 10.66
CA LEU A 48 8.54 -2.65 10.93
C LEU A 48 7.82 -3.44 9.82
N PRO A 49 6.72 -2.95 9.22
CA PRO A 49 6.05 -3.63 8.12
C PRO A 49 6.90 -3.82 6.86
N TYR A 50 7.91 -2.96 6.62
CA TYR A 50 8.79 -3.08 5.46
C TYR A 50 9.78 -4.24 5.56
N LEU A 51 9.93 -4.85 6.73
CA LEU A 51 10.69 -6.09 6.86
C LEU A 51 10.05 -7.22 6.06
N LEU A 52 8.73 -7.23 5.89
CA LEU A 52 8.02 -8.26 5.14
C LEU A 52 8.40 -8.31 3.65
N PRO A 53 8.17 -7.23 2.87
CA PRO A 53 8.55 -7.21 1.46
C PRO A 53 10.08 -7.29 1.28
N LEU A 54 10.88 -6.90 2.27
CA LEU A 54 12.33 -7.09 2.23
C LEU A 54 12.71 -8.57 2.25
N LEU A 55 12.08 -9.36 3.11
CA LEU A 55 12.32 -10.80 3.20
C LEU A 55 11.83 -11.50 1.93
N ASP A 56 10.64 -11.18 1.43
CA ASP A 56 10.16 -11.78 0.18
C ASP A 56 10.99 -11.36 -1.05
N GLY A 57 11.43 -10.10 -1.09
CA GLY A 57 12.40 -9.59 -2.06
C GLY A 57 13.73 -10.36 -2.09
N LEU A 58 14.14 -10.92 -0.93
CA LEU A 58 15.41 -11.62 -0.79
C LEU A 58 15.50 -12.84 -1.70
N ARG A 59 14.39 -13.56 -1.90
CA ARG A 59 14.31 -14.74 -2.78
C ARG A 59 14.69 -14.39 -4.21
N TYR A 60 14.23 -13.25 -4.71
CA TYR A 60 14.53 -12.76 -6.06
C TYR A 60 15.95 -12.24 -6.17
N SER A 61 16.45 -11.60 -5.11
CA SER A 61 17.78 -10.98 -5.08
C SER A 61 18.96 -11.97 -5.05
N ARG A 62 18.72 -13.27 -4.89
CA ARG A 62 19.78 -14.30 -4.77
C ARG A 62 20.84 -14.25 -5.87
N TYR A 63 20.43 -13.91 -7.09
CA TYR A 63 21.35 -13.82 -8.23
C TYR A 63 22.22 -12.56 -8.15
N PHE A 64 21.64 -11.45 -7.69
CA PHE A 64 22.35 -10.20 -7.47
C PHE A 64 23.35 -10.33 -6.30
N LEU A 65 22.95 -10.97 -5.20
CA LEU A 65 23.81 -11.18 -4.04
C LEU A 65 25.01 -12.09 -4.34
N ARG A 66 24.90 -13.00 -5.31
CA ARG A 66 26.04 -13.78 -5.82
C ARG A 66 27.02 -12.94 -6.63
N ALA A 67 26.52 -11.95 -7.38
CA ALA A 67 27.35 -11.06 -8.18
C ALA A 67 28.01 -9.95 -7.33
N ALA A 68 27.38 -9.53 -6.23
CA ALA A 68 27.84 -8.46 -5.35
C ALA A 68 28.02 -8.94 -3.89
N PRO A 69 29.16 -9.56 -3.55
CA PRO A 69 29.39 -10.10 -2.20
C PRO A 69 29.42 -9.03 -1.10
N ALA A 70 29.79 -7.78 -1.43
CA ALA A 70 29.73 -6.66 -0.48
C ALA A 70 28.29 -6.36 -0.02
N ALA A 71 27.30 -6.48 -0.93
CA ALA A 71 25.90 -6.33 -0.57
C ALA A 71 25.43 -7.49 0.32
N ALA A 72 25.88 -8.71 0.04
CA ALA A 72 25.56 -9.88 0.87
C ALA A 72 26.05 -9.73 2.33
N ALA A 73 27.22 -9.13 2.55
CA ALA A 73 27.75 -8.87 3.89
C ALA A 73 26.86 -7.92 4.71
N LEU A 74 26.24 -6.91 4.08
CA LEU A 74 25.33 -5.99 4.76
C LEU A 74 24.02 -6.65 5.22
N LEU A 75 23.57 -7.69 4.51
CA LEU A 75 22.35 -8.45 4.84
C LEU A 75 22.61 -9.65 5.77
N GLN A 76 23.87 -9.92 6.12
CA GLN A 76 24.24 -10.98 7.04
C GLN A 76 23.47 -10.98 8.38
N PRO A 77 23.16 -9.84 9.05
CA PRO A 77 22.37 -9.87 10.27
C PRO A 77 20.89 -10.26 10.07
N ILE A 78 20.34 -10.13 8.87
CA ILE A 78 18.93 -10.44 8.58
C ILE A 78 18.73 -11.87 8.07
N LEU A 79 19.82 -12.53 7.67
CA LEU A 79 19.82 -13.92 7.20
C LEU A 79 19.14 -14.93 8.15
N PRO A 80 19.41 -14.95 9.48
CA PRO A 80 18.78 -15.93 10.36
C PRO A 80 17.26 -15.75 10.43
N LEU A 81 16.79 -14.49 10.37
CA LEU A 81 15.36 -14.17 10.30
C LEU A 81 14.76 -14.66 8.98
N ALA A 82 15.46 -14.45 7.86
CA ALA A 82 15.03 -14.93 6.55
C ALA A 82 14.96 -16.45 6.46
N GLN A 83 15.93 -17.17 7.04
CA GLN A 83 15.92 -18.64 7.09
C GLN A 83 14.71 -19.18 7.86
N LEU A 84 14.39 -18.57 9.01
CA LEU A 84 13.20 -18.94 9.78
C LEU A 84 11.92 -18.65 8.98
N TYR A 85 11.83 -17.50 8.34
CA TYR A 85 10.68 -17.12 7.52
C TYR A 85 10.44 -18.09 6.36
N PHE A 86 11.48 -18.48 5.62
CA PHE A 86 11.33 -19.42 4.49
C PHE A 86 11.12 -20.88 4.90
N SER A 87 11.31 -21.22 6.18
CA SER A 87 11.03 -22.58 6.68
C SER A 87 9.54 -22.87 6.80
N ILE A 88 8.72 -21.82 6.91
CA ILE A 88 7.27 -21.93 7.10
C ILE A 88 6.56 -21.82 5.73
N PRO A 89 5.73 -22.80 5.34
CA PRO A 89 4.93 -22.68 4.12
C PRO A 89 3.90 -21.55 4.28
N PHE A 90 3.71 -20.75 3.23
CA PHE A 90 2.80 -19.59 3.24
C PHE A 90 3.14 -18.51 4.28
N ALA A 91 4.41 -18.42 4.72
CA ALA A 91 4.85 -17.41 5.69
C ALA A 91 4.44 -15.98 5.31
N GLY A 92 4.55 -15.61 4.02
CA GLY A 92 4.12 -14.29 3.53
C GLY A 92 2.63 -14.04 3.68
N LEU A 93 1.78 -15.04 3.40
CA LEU A 93 0.35 -14.91 3.61
C LEU A 93 0.01 -14.72 5.10
N VAL A 94 0.64 -15.51 5.97
CA VAL A 94 0.43 -15.41 7.43
C VAL A 94 0.89 -14.05 7.95
N ALA A 95 2.04 -13.58 7.50
CA ALA A 95 2.61 -12.33 7.95
C ALA A 95 1.85 -11.11 7.39
N PHE A 96 1.34 -11.20 6.16
CA PHE A 96 0.38 -10.26 5.59
C PHE A 96 -0.83 -10.09 6.51
N PHE A 97 -1.48 -11.19 6.92
CA PHE A 97 -2.63 -11.13 7.83
C PHE A 97 -2.24 -10.56 9.19
N GLY A 98 -1.07 -10.93 9.71
CA GLY A 98 -0.54 -10.38 10.97
C GLY A 98 -0.41 -8.85 10.94
N ILE A 99 0.20 -8.30 9.89
CA ILE A 99 0.37 -6.84 9.73
C ILE A 99 -0.98 -6.17 9.43
N TYR A 100 -1.79 -6.76 8.56
CA TYR A 100 -3.07 -6.18 8.14
C TYR A 100 -4.07 -6.10 9.30
N LEU A 101 -4.22 -7.17 10.05
CA LEU A 101 -5.12 -7.19 11.21
C LEU A 101 -4.53 -6.41 12.39
N GLY A 102 -3.22 -6.50 12.62
CA GLY A 102 -2.57 -5.91 13.79
C GLY A 102 -2.32 -4.40 13.71
N ILE A 103 -1.84 -3.91 12.57
CA ILE A 103 -1.42 -2.50 12.43
C ILE A 103 -2.44 -1.70 11.63
N VAL A 104 -2.85 -2.24 10.50
CA VAL A 104 -3.68 -1.53 9.51
C VAL A 104 -5.10 -1.28 10.02
N ASN A 105 -5.74 -2.33 10.55
CA ASN A 105 -7.12 -2.25 11.06
C ASN A 105 -7.19 -1.65 12.47
N ASN A 106 -6.05 -1.47 13.12
CA ASN A 106 -6.00 -0.89 14.45
C ASN A 106 -6.17 0.63 14.40
N ALA A 107 -7.38 1.10 14.72
CA ALA A 107 -7.71 2.53 14.75
C ALA A 107 -7.05 3.30 15.91
N SER A 108 -6.48 2.61 16.91
CA SER A 108 -5.75 3.27 18.01
C SER A 108 -4.38 3.80 17.57
N LEU A 109 -3.84 3.28 16.47
CA LEU A 109 -2.54 3.70 15.93
C LEU A 109 -2.66 5.00 15.12
N PRO A 110 -1.61 5.84 15.13
CA PRO A 110 -1.61 7.08 14.36
C PRO A 110 -1.73 6.79 12.86
N ARG A 111 -2.42 7.69 12.15
CA ARG A 111 -2.64 7.59 10.69
C ARG A 111 -1.34 7.42 9.89
N PHE A 112 -0.25 8.03 10.36
CA PHE A 112 1.08 7.89 9.77
C PHE A 112 1.55 6.44 9.65
N VAL A 113 1.50 5.68 10.77
CA VAL A 113 1.92 4.27 10.81
C VAL A 113 1.05 3.43 9.89
N ARG A 114 -0.27 3.66 9.92
CA ARG A 114 -1.23 2.93 9.08
C ARG A 114 -0.99 3.14 7.58
N LEU A 115 -0.59 4.35 7.19
CA LEU A 115 -0.25 4.65 5.79
C LEU A 115 1.02 3.90 5.35
N HIS A 116 2.06 3.91 6.18
CA HIS A 116 3.29 3.16 5.90
C HIS A 116 3.04 1.65 5.85
N ALA A 117 2.24 1.13 6.77
CA ALA A 117 1.86 -0.27 6.79
C ALA A 117 1.08 -0.68 5.52
N MET A 118 0.12 0.15 5.08
CA MET A 118 -0.60 -0.05 3.81
C MET A 118 0.35 -0.15 2.61
N GLN A 119 1.33 0.76 2.54
CA GLN A 119 2.30 0.79 1.45
C GLN A 119 3.20 -0.44 1.48
N ALA A 120 3.71 -0.84 2.65
CA ALA A 120 4.54 -2.03 2.80
C ALA A 120 3.78 -3.30 2.40
N VAL A 121 2.54 -3.44 2.86
CA VAL A 121 1.66 -4.56 2.53
C VAL A 121 1.33 -4.62 1.04
N LEU A 122 1.17 -3.47 0.37
CA LEU A 122 0.95 -3.43 -1.07
C LEU A 122 2.17 -3.94 -1.84
N VAL A 123 3.38 -3.56 -1.43
CA VAL A 123 4.63 -4.05 -2.03
C VAL A 123 4.81 -5.55 -1.74
N ASP A 124 4.42 -6.01 -0.56
CA ASP A 124 4.46 -7.42 -0.19
C ASP A 124 3.61 -8.29 -1.12
N ILE A 125 2.35 -7.88 -1.36
CA ILE A 125 1.45 -8.56 -2.31
C ILE A 125 2.04 -8.60 -3.74
N LEU A 126 2.82 -7.59 -4.12
CA LEU A 126 3.45 -7.54 -5.45
C LEU A 126 4.64 -8.52 -5.56
N LEU A 127 5.31 -8.81 -4.45
CA LEU A 127 6.49 -9.66 -4.40
C LEU A 127 6.16 -11.12 -4.05
N MET A 128 5.05 -11.40 -3.39
CA MET A 128 4.63 -12.75 -3.01
C MET A 128 4.27 -13.62 -4.23
#